data_AF-A0A6A7LG68-F1
#
_entry.id   AF-A0A6A7LG68-F1
#
_cell.length_a   1.000
_cell.length_b   1.000
_cell.length_c   1.000
_cell.angle_alpha   90.00
_cell.angle_beta   90.00
_cell.angle_gamma   90.00
#
_symmetry.space_group_name_H-M   'P 1'
#
loop_
_entity.id
_entity.type
_entity.pdbx_description
1 polymer ?
#
loop_
_entity_poly.entity_id
_entity_poly.type
_entity_poly.pdbx_seq_one_letter_code
_entity_poly.pdbx_strand_id
1 'polypeptide(L)'
;MPSSGGRFSQFQKDYLKQLIVECEVQRFTVEESMAYIKERLKDEISVEHFYYLKRQIKKNLGTKLSYLRKDRTAFIAEIFFRRVSELEKLQKEQWRLYNDNTDNPYLQKDCLRELHQLTITLANMYDALPQLTGLSFLHDYNGENSFSEFLEADSRKESSSGSRSFPEGTGPVV
;
A
#
# COMPACT_ATOMS: atom_id res chain seq x y z
N MET A 1 15.78 -43.97 2.01
CA MET A 1 15.61 -42.75 1.19
C MET A 1 16.23 -41.59 1.95
N PRO A 2 17.11 -40.79 1.34
CA PRO A 2 17.82 -39.74 2.08
C PRO A 2 16.84 -38.61 2.42
N SER A 3 16.84 -38.24 3.70
CA SER A 3 16.18 -37.06 4.24
C SER A 3 16.82 -35.82 3.61
N SER A 4 16.06 -35.15 2.74
CA SER A 4 16.45 -33.89 2.12
C SER A 4 16.38 -32.78 3.16
N GLY A 5 17.43 -32.64 3.97
CA GLY A 5 17.71 -31.45 4.77
C GLY A 5 18.08 -30.24 3.90
N GLY A 6 17.23 -29.94 2.91
CA GLY A 6 17.43 -28.86 1.95
C GLY A 6 17.21 -27.52 2.63
N ARG A 7 18.28 -26.75 2.77
CA ARG A 7 18.18 -25.35 3.20
C ARG A 7 17.29 -24.62 2.19
N PHE A 8 16.09 -24.21 2.59
CA PHE A 8 15.24 -23.37 1.76
C PHE A 8 16.03 -22.16 1.25
N SER A 9 15.96 -21.91 -0.05
CA SER A 9 16.44 -20.66 -0.65
C SER A 9 15.75 -19.47 0.04
N GLN A 10 16.40 -18.30 0.09
CA GLN A 10 15.83 -17.11 0.72
C GLN A 10 14.44 -16.79 0.14
N PHE A 11 14.27 -16.97 -1.18
CA PHE A 11 12.99 -16.83 -1.87
C PHE A 11 11.92 -17.80 -1.35
N GLN A 12 12.28 -19.08 -1.16
CA GLN A 12 11.35 -20.09 -0.64
C GLN A 12 10.96 -19.80 0.82
N LYS A 13 11.89 -19.27 1.62
CA LYS A 13 11.60 -18.86 3.01
C LYS A 13 10.61 -17.69 3.05
N ASP A 14 10.76 -16.72 2.16
CA ASP A 14 9.87 -15.56 2.12
C ASP A 14 8.50 -15.94 1.55
N TYR A 15 8.46 -16.81 0.54
CA TYR A 15 7.22 -17.39 0.03
C TYR A 15 6.50 -18.22 1.10
N LEU A 16 7.22 -19.05 1.86
CA LEU A 16 6.64 -19.81 2.97
C LEU A 16 6.06 -18.90 4.07
N LYS A 17 6.75 -17.81 4.42
CA LYS A 17 6.18 -16.82 5.36
C LYS A 17 4.88 -16.22 4.83
N GLN A 18 4.81 -15.91 3.54
CA GLN A 18 3.59 -15.41 2.91
C GLN A 18 2.44 -16.41 3.02
N LEU A 19 2.67 -17.69 2.70
CA LEU A 19 1.66 -18.75 2.82
C LEU A 19 1.15 -18.89 4.27
N ILE A 20 2.05 -18.77 5.26
CA ILE A 20 1.66 -18.79 6.68
C ILE A 20 0.77 -17.59 7.04
N VAL A 21 1.06 -16.39 6.51
CA VAL A 21 0.19 -15.22 6.71
C VAL A 21 -1.19 -15.43 6.08
N GLU A 22 -1.25 -15.98 4.87
CA GLU A 22 -2.52 -16.30 4.20
C GLU A 22 -3.36 -17.28 5.03
N CYS A 23 -2.74 -18.31 5.60
CA CYS A 23 -3.42 -19.26 6.50
C CYS A 23 -4.01 -18.57 7.74
N GLU A 24 -3.27 -17.64 8.37
CA GLU A 24 -3.77 -16.88 9.52
C GLU A 24 -4.96 -15.98 9.14
N VAL A 25 -4.91 -15.34 7.97
CA VAL A 25 -6.00 -14.46 7.47
C VAL A 25 -7.26 -15.27 7.18
N GLN A 26 -7.10 -16.46 6.59
CA GLN A 26 -8.19 -17.37 6.25
C GLN A 26 -8.68 -18.20 7.44
N ARG A 27 -8.05 -18.04 8.62
CA ARG A 27 -8.39 -18.75 9.88
C ARG A 27 -8.32 -20.28 9.76
N PHE A 28 -7.38 -20.79 8.98
CA PHE A 28 -7.16 -22.22 8.86
C PHE A 28 -6.74 -22.84 10.18
N THR A 29 -7.21 -24.07 10.41
CA THR A 29 -6.67 -24.99 11.42
C THR A 29 -5.23 -25.38 11.06
N VAL A 30 -4.56 -26.06 11.99
CA VAL A 30 -3.16 -26.49 11.76
C VAL A 30 -3.12 -27.49 10.60
N GLU A 31 -4.04 -28.44 10.61
CA GLU A 31 -4.17 -29.50 9.61
C GLU A 31 -4.39 -28.90 8.22
N GLU A 32 -5.33 -27.95 8.10
CA GLU A 32 -5.61 -27.22 6.85
C GLU A 32 -4.40 -26.40 6.40
N SER A 33 -3.71 -25.72 7.33
CA SER A 33 -2.53 -24.93 7.03
C SER A 33 -1.40 -25.80 6.47
N MET A 34 -1.16 -26.97 7.06
CA MET A 34 -0.13 -27.90 6.59
C MET A 34 -0.47 -28.47 5.21
N ALA A 35 -1.74 -28.80 4.96
CA ALA A 35 -2.21 -29.25 3.65
C ALA A 35 -2.04 -28.15 2.58
N TYR A 36 -2.47 -26.92 2.90
CA TYR A 36 -2.36 -25.76 2.00
C TYR A 36 -0.91 -25.43 1.65
N ILE A 37 -0.02 -25.43 2.65
CA ILE A 37 1.41 -25.16 2.43
C ILE A 37 2.05 -26.26 1.59
N LYS A 38 1.73 -27.55 1.86
CA LYS A 38 2.27 -28.68 1.09
C LYS A 38 1.85 -28.60 -0.38
N GLU A 39 0.60 -28.26 -0.65
CA GLU A 39 0.08 -28.12 -2.01
C GLU A 39 0.80 -27.01 -2.79
N ARG A 40 1.02 -25.85 -2.16
CA ARG A 40 1.59 -24.66 -2.80
C ARG A 40 3.11 -24.69 -2.89
N LEU A 41 3.78 -25.14 -1.83
CA LEU A 41 5.24 -25.21 -1.78
C LEU A 41 5.79 -26.45 -2.50
N LYS A 42 4.94 -27.47 -2.71
CA LYS A 42 5.30 -28.81 -3.20
C LYS A 42 6.38 -29.49 -2.34
N ASP A 43 6.46 -29.09 -1.08
CA ASP A 43 7.42 -29.58 -0.10
C ASP A 43 6.75 -29.70 1.27
N GLU A 44 7.26 -30.61 2.10
CA GLU A 44 6.75 -30.82 3.44
C GLU A 44 7.56 -30.01 4.46
N ILE A 45 6.85 -29.24 5.28
CA ILE A 45 7.43 -28.60 6.46
C ILE A 45 7.00 -29.35 7.72
N SER A 46 7.81 -29.30 8.77
CA SER A 46 7.36 -29.81 10.07
C SER A 46 6.40 -28.83 10.74
N VAL A 47 5.47 -29.36 11.53
CA VAL A 47 4.54 -28.56 12.34
C VAL A 47 5.30 -27.62 13.30
N GLU A 48 6.40 -28.10 13.85
CA GLU A 48 7.31 -27.31 14.70
C GLU A 48 7.90 -26.13 13.94
N HIS A 49 8.33 -26.34 12.68
CA HIS A 49 8.85 -25.28 11.83
C HIS A 49 7.76 -24.25 11.46
N PHE A 50 6.54 -24.72 11.20
CA PHE A 50 5.37 -23.85 11.00
C PHE A 50 5.14 -22.95 12.22
N TYR A 51 5.09 -23.51 13.43
CA TYR A 51 4.90 -22.72 14.66
C TYR A 51 6.06 -21.77 14.94
N TYR A 52 7.30 -22.20 14.68
CA TYR A 52 8.48 -21.34 14.80
C TYR A 52 8.35 -20.12 13.88
N LEU A 53 8.03 -20.33 12.59
CA LEU A 53 7.86 -19.25 11.62
C LEU A 53 6.66 -18.36 11.98
N LYS A 54 5.53 -18.95 12.37
CA LYS A 54 4.35 -18.20 12.85
C LYS A 54 4.69 -17.31 14.03
N ARG A 55 5.48 -17.80 15.01
CA ARG A 55 5.96 -16.99 16.14
C ARG A 55 6.92 -15.88 15.69
N GLN A 56 7.84 -16.17 14.77
CA GLN A 56 8.75 -15.18 14.20
C GLN A 56 7.99 -14.07 13.46
N ILE A 57 6.99 -14.42 12.65
CA ILE A 57 6.13 -13.46 11.95
C ILE A 57 5.43 -12.56 12.96
N LYS A 58 4.81 -13.13 14.01
CA LYS A 58 4.13 -12.34 15.06
C LYS A 58 5.10 -11.42 15.82
N LYS A 59 6.30 -11.91 16.15
CA LYS A 59 7.34 -11.10 16.81
C LYS A 59 7.80 -9.95 15.91
N ASN A 60 8.09 -10.24 14.64
CA ASN A 60 8.50 -9.24 13.65
C ASN A 60 7.40 -8.20 13.42
N LEU A 61 6.13 -8.61 13.41
CA LEU A 61 5.00 -7.69 13.34
C LEU A 61 4.96 -6.77 14.57
N GLY A 62 5.13 -7.30 15.78
CA GLY A 62 5.22 -6.51 17.00
C GLY A 62 6.39 -5.51 16.98
N THR A 63 7.57 -5.93 16.51
CA THR A 63 8.74 -5.06 16.33
C THR A 63 8.48 -4.00 15.27
N LYS A 64 7.89 -4.36 14.11
CA LYS A 64 7.56 -3.41 13.04
C LYS A 64 6.51 -2.40 13.52
N LEU A 65 5.46 -2.83 14.20
CA LEU A 65 4.47 -1.93 14.80
C LEU A 65 5.10 -1.02 15.86
N SER A 66 5.99 -1.53 16.70
CA SER A 66 6.72 -0.70 17.67
C SER A 66 7.65 0.29 16.99
N TYR A 67 8.27 -0.07 15.87
CA TYR A 67 9.12 0.83 15.08
C TYR A 67 8.28 1.92 14.44
N LEU A 68 7.20 1.56 13.74
CA LEU A 68 6.30 2.51 13.09
C LEU A 68 5.59 3.42 14.12
N ARG A 69 5.35 2.94 15.35
CA ARG A 69 4.85 3.79 16.44
C ARG A 69 5.87 4.85 16.88
N LYS A 70 7.18 4.56 16.77
CA LYS A 70 8.26 5.47 17.17
C LYS A 70 8.70 6.38 16.03
N ASP A 71 8.66 5.87 14.80
CA ASP A 71 9.05 6.56 13.58
C ASP A 71 7.81 6.91 12.76
N ARG A 72 7.31 8.12 13.00
CA ARG A 72 6.12 8.66 12.36
C ARG A 72 6.26 8.76 10.84
N THR A 73 7.44 9.13 10.35
CA THR A 73 7.71 9.24 8.92
C THR A 73 7.64 7.88 8.25
N ALA A 74 8.23 6.85 8.89
CA ALA A 74 8.12 5.48 8.41
C ALA A 74 6.67 4.98 8.44
N PHE A 75 5.87 5.33 9.45
CA PHE A 75 4.44 4.99 9.47
C PHE A 75 3.66 5.60 8.30
N ILE A 76 3.85 6.90 8.05
CA ILE A 76 3.20 7.60 6.94
C ILE A 76 3.62 6.99 5.59
N ALA A 77 4.92 6.76 5.39
CA ALA A 77 5.43 6.18 4.15
C ALA A 77 4.96 4.72 3.94
N GLU A 78 5.12 3.85 4.93
CA GLU A 78 4.92 2.40 4.79
C GLU A 78 3.46 1.97 4.91
N ILE A 79 2.68 2.61 5.78
CA ILE A 79 1.29 2.22 6.03
C ILE A 79 0.34 3.12 5.26
N PHE A 80 0.49 4.44 5.35
CA PHE A 80 -0.50 5.33 4.76
C PHE A 80 -0.41 5.35 3.23
N PHE A 81 0.71 5.82 2.67
CA PHE A 81 0.84 5.99 1.22
C PHE A 81 0.77 4.67 0.46
N ARG A 82 1.34 3.59 1.03
CA ARG A 82 1.22 2.26 0.42
C ARG A 82 -0.24 1.82 0.31
N ARG A 83 -1.04 2.01 1.34
CA ARG A 83 -2.46 1.62 1.33
C ARG A 83 -3.28 2.51 0.40
N VAL A 84 -2.99 3.80 0.34
CA VAL A 84 -3.55 4.70 -0.68
C VAL A 84 -3.26 4.16 -2.09
N SER A 85 -2.00 3.84 -2.40
CA SER A 85 -1.63 3.28 -3.71
C SER A 85 -2.30 1.94 -4.03
N GLU A 86 -2.54 1.09 -3.03
CA GLU A 86 -3.28 -0.16 -3.19
C GLU A 86 -4.77 0.12 -3.52
N LEU A 87 -5.41 1.05 -2.82
CA LEU A 87 -6.79 1.45 -3.08
C LEU A 87 -6.96 2.12 -4.46
N GLU A 88 -6.02 2.98 -4.86
CA GLU A 88 -6.01 3.59 -6.20
C GLU A 88 -5.88 2.53 -7.31
N LYS A 89 -5.07 1.49 -7.09
CA LYS A 89 -4.99 0.36 -8.03
C LYS A 89 -6.32 -0.37 -8.13
N LEU A 90 -6.99 -0.64 -7.01
CA LEU A 90 -8.31 -1.28 -7.00
C LEU A 90 -9.36 -0.41 -7.71
N GLN A 91 -9.34 0.91 -7.51
CA GLN A 91 -10.23 1.83 -8.23
C GLN A 91 -9.99 1.77 -9.75
N LYS A 92 -8.73 1.75 -10.20
CA LYS A 92 -8.39 1.61 -11.62
C LYS A 92 -8.91 0.30 -12.20
N GLU A 93 -8.73 -0.81 -11.49
CA GLU A 93 -9.26 -2.12 -11.90
C GLU A 93 -10.79 -2.12 -11.95
N GLN A 94 -11.45 -1.47 -10.98
CA GLN A 94 -12.91 -1.38 -10.95
C GLN A 94 -13.46 -0.52 -12.11
N TRP A 95 -12.77 0.58 -12.44
CA TRP A 95 -13.08 1.38 -13.63
C TRP A 95 -12.88 0.60 -14.92
N ARG A 96 -11.81 -0.21 -15.01
CA ARG A 96 -11.58 -1.09 -16.16
C ARG A 96 -12.75 -2.07 -16.31
N LEU A 97 -13.12 -2.77 -15.23
CA LEU A 97 -14.26 -3.69 -15.23
C LEU A 97 -15.57 -3.01 -15.64
N TYR A 98 -15.81 -1.79 -15.17
CA TYR A 98 -16.99 -1.00 -15.55
C TYR A 98 -17.02 -0.66 -17.04
N ASN A 99 -15.89 -0.22 -17.60
CA ASN A 99 -15.77 0.20 -19.00
C ASN A 99 -15.77 -0.98 -19.97
N ASP A 100 -15.20 -2.12 -19.58
CA ASP A 100 -15.09 -3.31 -20.43
C ASP A 100 -16.41 -4.10 -20.52
N ASN A 101 -17.37 -3.86 -19.62
CA ASN A 101 -18.61 -4.64 -19.50
C ASN A 101 -19.86 -3.75 -19.64
N THR A 102 -19.90 -2.92 -20.69
CA THR A 102 -21.01 -1.97 -20.95
C THR A 102 -22.35 -2.63 -21.26
N ASP A 103 -22.32 -3.89 -21.67
CA ASP A 103 -23.46 -4.74 -21.97
C ASP A 103 -24.07 -5.39 -20.72
N ASN A 104 -23.44 -5.26 -19.55
CA ASN A 104 -23.92 -5.84 -18.28
C ASN A 104 -24.22 -4.76 -17.22
N PRO A 105 -25.44 -4.20 -17.20
CA PRO A 105 -25.83 -3.14 -16.27
C PRO A 105 -25.73 -3.54 -14.79
N TYR A 106 -25.93 -4.82 -14.46
CA TYR A 106 -25.82 -5.29 -13.07
C TYR A 106 -24.39 -5.26 -12.59
N LEU A 107 -23.45 -5.76 -13.40
CA LEU A 107 -22.03 -5.69 -13.10
C LEU A 107 -21.56 -4.23 -13.02
N GLN A 108 -22.00 -3.37 -13.94
CA GLN A 108 -21.68 -1.94 -13.89
C GLN A 108 -22.17 -1.26 -12.62
N LYS A 109 -23.40 -1.56 -12.17
CA LYS A 109 -23.94 -1.06 -10.91
C LYS A 109 -23.10 -1.52 -9.71
N ASP A 110 -22.72 -2.79 -9.68
CA ASP A 110 -21.85 -3.31 -8.61
C ASP A 110 -20.47 -2.64 -8.63
N CYS A 111 -19.87 -2.44 -9.82
CA CYS A 111 -18.62 -1.71 -9.96
C CYS A 111 -18.72 -0.28 -9.38
N LEU A 112 -19.81 0.43 -9.66
CA LEU A 112 -20.04 1.78 -9.12
C LEU A 112 -20.20 1.77 -7.60
N ARG A 113 -20.87 0.75 -7.04
CA ARG A 113 -20.98 0.60 -5.58
C ARG A 113 -19.61 0.39 -4.93
N GLU A 114 -18.80 -0.50 -5.48
CA GLU A 114 -17.45 -0.75 -4.95
C GLU A 114 -16.54 0.48 -5.13
N LEU A 115 -16.63 1.19 -6.25
CA LEU A 115 -15.92 2.48 -6.46
C LEU A 115 -16.31 3.52 -5.41
N HIS A 116 -17.59 3.63 -5.08
CA HIS A 116 -18.06 4.51 -4.02
C HIS A 116 -17.46 4.14 -2.66
N GLN A 117 -17.46 2.85 -2.32
CA GLN A 117 -16.87 2.36 -1.07
C GLN A 117 -15.36 2.61 -0.99
N LEU A 118 -14.63 2.39 -2.08
CA LEU A 118 -13.20 2.70 -2.18
C LEU A 118 -12.95 4.21 -1.99
N THR A 119 -13.78 5.06 -2.57
CA THR A 119 -13.70 6.52 -2.45
C THR A 119 -13.94 6.98 -1.01
N ILE A 120 -14.97 6.46 -0.34
CA ILE A 120 -15.21 6.72 1.09
C ILE A 120 -14.01 6.28 1.93
N THR A 121 -13.46 5.10 1.65
CA THR A 121 -12.32 4.56 2.38
C THR A 121 -11.08 5.46 2.24
N LEU A 122 -10.80 5.93 1.02
CA LEU A 122 -9.72 6.90 0.76
C LEU A 122 -9.96 8.21 1.50
N ALA A 123 -11.16 8.78 1.42
CA ALA A 123 -11.51 10.02 2.14
C ALA A 123 -11.28 9.87 3.64
N ASN A 124 -11.80 8.81 4.25
CA ASN A 124 -11.61 8.52 5.67
C ASN A 124 -10.13 8.36 6.06
N MET A 125 -9.31 7.78 5.17
CA MET A 125 -7.87 7.71 5.39
C MET A 125 -7.26 9.11 5.43
N TYR A 126 -7.54 9.96 4.44
CA TYR A 126 -7.05 11.33 4.41
C TYR A 126 -7.53 12.15 5.62
N ASP A 127 -8.77 11.97 6.07
CA ASP A 127 -9.31 12.63 7.27
C ASP A 127 -8.62 12.16 8.57
N ALA A 128 -8.15 10.91 8.60
CA ALA A 128 -7.38 10.38 9.72
C ALA A 128 -5.91 10.84 9.71
N LEU A 129 -5.40 11.32 8.57
CA LEU A 129 -4.00 11.70 8.41
C LEU A 129 -3.56 12.84 9.36
N PRO A 130 -4.32 13.94 9.54
CA PRO A 130 -4.03 14.97 10.55
C PRO A 130 -3.83 14.39 11.97
N GLN A 131 -4.69 13.45 12.38
CA GLN A 131 -4.64 12.83 13.70
C GLN A 131 -3.41 11.93 13.85
N LEU A 132 -3.04 11.21 12.78
CA LEU A 132 -1.86 10.34 12.74
C LEU A 132 -0.55 11.13 12.66
N THR A 133 -0.54 12.23 11.92
CA THR A 133 0.62 13.10 11.71
C THR A 133 0.77 14.18 12.77
N GLY A 134 -0.20 14.32 13.68
CA GLY A 134 -0.13 15.30 14.79
C GLY A 134 -0.07 16.73 14.30
N LEU A 135 -0.18 16.87 12.97
CA LEU A 135 -0.65 18.02 12.27
C LEU A 135 -2.15 18.04 12.55
N SER A 136 -2.54 18.36 13.79
CA SER A 136 -3.84 18.94 14.02
C SER A 136 -3.85 20.27 13.26
N PHE A 137 -4.05 20.20 11.94
CA PHE A 137 -4.47 21.36 11.19
C PHE A 137 -5.82 21.73 11.77
N LEU A 138 -5.82 22.78 12.60
CA LEU A 138 -7.00 23.56 12.94
C LEU A 138 -8.05 22.84 13.80
N HIS A 139 -7.76 22.66 15.09
CA HIS A 139 -8.82 22.89 16.10
C HIS A 139 -8.59 24.13 16.98
N ASP A 140 -7.48 24.85 16.73
CA ASP A 140 -7.30 26.25 17.11
C ASP A 140 -7.49 27.13 15.85
N TYR A 141 -8.73 27.19 15.38
CA TYR A 141 -9.16 28.13 14.33
C TYR A 141 -9.27 29.54 14.96
N ASN A 142 -8.14 30.22 15.12
CA ASN A 142 -8.12 31.69 15.12
C ASN A 142 -7.44 32.09 13.80
N GLY A 143 -8.21 32.72 12.93
CA GLY A 143 -7.95 32.85 11.51
C GLY A 143 -6.60 33.44 11.10
N GLU A 144 -6.35 33.32 9.80
CA GLU A 144 -5.21 33.86 9.05
C GLU A 144 -3.98 32.95 8.97
N ASN A 145 -4.13 31.81 8.27
CA ASN A 145 -3.34 31.49 7.06
C ASN A 145 -3.66 30.05 6.60
N SER A 146 -4.25 29.95 5.42
CA SER A 146 -4.84 28.73 4.87
C SER A 146 -3.76 27.79 4.32
N PHE A 147 -4.05 26.48 4.37
CA PHE A 147 -3.39 25.39 3.64
C PHE A 147 -3.11 25.68 2.15
N SER A 148 -3.84 26.65 1.58
CA SER A 148 -3.54 27.29 0.28
C SER A 148 -2.07 27.74 0.17
N GLU A 149 -1.48 28.28 1.23
CA GLU A 149 -0.10 28.78 1.24
C GLU A 149 0.94 27.64 1.17
N PHE A 150 0.59 26.46 1.72
CA PHE A 150 1.42 25.26 1.62
C PHE A 150 1.39 24.66 0.21
N LEU A 151 0.23 24.64 -0.45
CA LEU A 151 0.11 24.20 -1.85
C LEU A 151 0.74 25.21 -2.83
N GLU A 152 0.72 26.51 -2.51
CA GLU A 152 1.42 27.55 -3.28
C GLU A 152 2.95 27.52 -3.10
N ALA A 153 3.45 27.00 -1.98
CA ALA A 153 4.89 26.89 -1.75
C ALA A 153 5.56 25.84 -2.65
N ASP A 154 4.85 24.76 -3.01
CA ASP A 154 5.36 23.73 -3.92
C ASP A 154 5.30 24.17 -5.40
N SER A 155 4.30 24.96 -5.79
CA SER A 155 4.22 25.49 -7.16
C SER A 155 5.28 26.57 -7.46
N ARG A 156 5.83 27.25 -6.45
CA ARG A 156 6.94 28.21 -6.63
C ARG A 156 8.31 27.55 -6.82
N LYS A 157 8.51 26.29 -6.42
CA LYS A 157 9.78 25.57 -6.63
C LYS A 157 10.01 25.11 -8.07
N GLU A 158 8.96 24.96 -8.88
CA GLU A 158 9.11 24.63 -10.30
C GLU A 158 9.44 25.86 -11.18
N SER A 159 9.27 27.09 -10.66
CA SER A 159 9.53 28.32 -11.41
C SER A 159 10.96 28.89 -11.29
N SER A 160 11.88 28.25 -10.56
CA SER A 160 13.25 28.76 -10.36
C SER A 160 14.34 27.99 -11.12
N SER A 161 14.04 27.37 -12.28
CA SER A 161 15.08 26.99 -13.25
C SER A 161 15.32 28.15 -14.21
N GLY A 162 16.47 28.80 -14.05
CA GLY A 162 16.84 30.07 -14.66
C GLY A 162 16.70 30.15 -16.19
N SER A 163 16.17 31.30 -16.59
CA SER A 163 16.22 31.88 -17.93
C SER A 163 17.67 32.02 -18.41
N ARG A 164 18.05 31.24 -19.43
CA ARG A 164 19.18 31.56 -20.31
C ARG A 164 18.61 32.32 -21.50
N SER A 165 18.91 33.62 -21.55
CA SER A 165 18.58 34.51 -22.64
C SER A 165 19.27 34.06 -23.94
N PHE A 166 18.48 33.89 -25.00
CA PHE A 166 18.95 33.83 -26.38
C PHE A 166 19.05 35.25 -26.94
N PRO A 167 20.12 35.63 -27.66
CA PRO A 167 20.13 36.88 -28.39
C PRO A 167 19.29 36.76 -29.66
N GLU A 168 18.31 37.64 -29.81
CA GLU A 168 17.57 37.90 -31.04
C GLU A 168 18.47 38.56 -32.11
N GLY A 169 18.20 38.22 -33.37
CA GLY A 169 18.24 39.21 -34.45
C GLY A 169 19.19 38.92 -35.60
N THR A 170 18.68 38.36 -36.70
CA THR A 170 18.71 39.07 -37.99
C THR A 170 17.64 38.49 -38.91
N GLY A 171 16.87 39.41 -39.50
CA GLY A 171 15.56 39.18 -40.12
C GLY A 171 15.58 38.59 -41.54
N PRO A 172 14.41 38.65 -42.21
CA PRO A 172 14.07 37.80 -43.35
C PRO A 172 14.30 38.53 -44.68
N VAL A 173 14.71 37.82 -45.73
CA VAL A 173 14.47 38.26 -47.12
C VAL A 173 14.39 37.03 -48.05
N VAL A 174 13.17 36.83 -48.57
CA VAL A 174 12.72 36.20 -49.85
C VAL A 174 13.17 34.77 -50.17
#